data_AF-A0A519GLE6-F1
#
_entry.id   AF-A0A519GLE6-F1
#
_cell.length_a   1.000
_cell.length_b   1.000
_cell.length_c   1.000
_cell.angle_alpha   90.00
_cell.angle_beta   90.00
_cell.angle_gamma   90.00
#
_symmetry.space_group_name_H-M   'P 1'
#
loop_
_entity.id
_entity.type
_entity.pdbx_description
1 polymer ?
#
loop_
_entity_poly.entity_id
_entity_poly.type
_entity_poly.pdbx_seq_one_letter_code
_entity_poly.pdbx_strand_id
1 'polypeptide(L)'
;GGERKAVEGAGAAADDLANAQSTFMLEMTEAAQILHSASAQSLVLMDEIGRGTSTFDGLALAAGIAAQLHDRTKAFTLFATHYFELTEFPATHHGAVNMHVSATESGRDIVFLHEMQPGPASKSYGIQVARLAGMPAAVVNHARQALDALEAQQTQTRAQVDLFAPPPATEAPEVSAVESALAALDPDAMSPREALDALYTLRKLNARDRH
;
A
#
# COMPACT_ATOMS: atom_id res chain seq x y z
N GLY A 1 40.53 32.61 -1.42
CA GLY A 1 39.54 32.21 -2.43
C GLY A 1 39.02 30.85 -2.03
N GLY A 2 37.73 30.74 -1.75
CA GLY A 2 37.14 29.54 -1.16
C GLY A 2 36.96 28.42 -2.18
N GLU A 3 37.45 27.24 -1.83
CA GLU A 3 37.12 25.98 -2.48
C GLU A 3 35.71 25.55 -2.05
N ARG A 4 34.79 25.43 -3.02
CA ARG A 4 33.48 24.81 -2.79
C ARG A 4 33.65 23.31 -3.01
N LYS A 5 33.59 22.53 -1.92
CA LYS A 5 33.48 21.08 -1.97
C LYS A 5 32.00 20.72 -2.14
N ALA A 6 31.65 20.10 -3.25
CA ALA A 6 30.33 19.50 -3.45
C ALA A 6 30.16 18.36 -2.43
N VAL A 7 29.01 18.32 -1.76
CA VAL A 7 28.59 17.19 -0.93
C VAL A 7 27.70 16.33 -1.81
N GLU A 8 28.24 15.21 -2.28
CA GLU A 8 27.45 14.11 -2.84
C GLU A 8 26.69 13.46 -1.69
N GLY A 9 25.37 13.60 -1.71
CA GLY A 9 24.47 12.84 -0.84
C GLY A 9 24.37 11.42 -1.36
N ALA A 10 25.01 10.48 -0.65
CA ALA A 10 24.80 9.05 -0.84
C ALA A 10 23.40 8.66 -0.36
N GLY A 11 22.57 8.18 -1.27
CA GLY A 11 21.26 7.61 -0.97
C GLY A 11 20.46 7.34 -2.24
N ALA A 12 20.48 6.08 -2.68
CA ALA A 12 19.65 5.50 -3.75
C ALA A 12 19.90 5.98 -5.19
N ALA A 13 20.99 5.52 -5.83
CA ALA A 13 21.14 5.61 -7.29
C ALA A 13 22.13 4.57 -7.86
N ALA A 14 22.11 3.33 -7.38
CA ALA A 14 23.04 2.30 -7.89
C ALA A 14 22.40 0.95 -8.22
N ASP A 15 21.25 0.59 -7.65
CA ASP A 15 20.59 -0.67 -8.00
C ASP A 15 19.42 -0.44 -8.95
N ASP A 16 19.60 -1.00 -10.14
CA ASP A 16 18.58 -1.51 -11.05
C ASP A 16 17.97 -0.59 -12.12
N LEU A 17 18.83 0.17 -12.80
CA LEU A 17 18.50 0.80 -14.08
C LEU A 17 18.33 -0.22 -15.26
N ALA A 18 18.28 -1.52 -15.00
CA ALA A 18 18.34 -2.58 -16.01
C ALA A 18 17.02 -3.36 -16.24
N ASN A 19 15.99 -3.17 -15.41
CA ASN A 19 14.63 -3.64 -15.68
C ASN A 19 13.63 -2.57 -15.20
N ALA A 20 13.17 -1.71 -16.11
CA ALA A 20 12.41 -0.50 -15.78
C ALA A 20 10.97 -0.75 -15.30
N GLN A 21 10.80 -1.44 -14.17
CA GLN A 21 9.55 -1.38 -13.40
C GLN A 21 9.70 -0.34 -12.29
N SER A 22 8.67 0.50 -12.12
CA SER A 22 8.61 1.44 -11.01
C SER A 22 8.69 0.67 -9.69
N THR A 23 9.40 1.19 -8.69
CA THR A 23 9.43 0.61 -7.32
C THR A 23 8.00 0.39 -6.80
N PHE A 24 7.08 1.30 -7.14
CA PHE A 24 5.67 1.16 -6.81
C PHE A 24 4.98 -0.02 -7.53
N MET A 25 5.34 -0.28 -8.79
CA MET A 25 4.80 -1.43 -9.52
C MET A 25 5.27 -2.76 -8.92
N LEU A 26 6.54 -2.80 -8.47
CA LEU A 26 7.06 -3.98 -7.77
C LEU A 26 6.31 -4.21 -6.45
N GLU A 27 6.17 -3.16 -5.65
CA GLU A 27 5.41 -3.15 -4.39
C GLU A 27 3.96 -3.63 -4.59
N MET A 28 3.27 -3.15 -5.64
CA MET A 28 1.91 -3.58 -5.97
C MET A 28 1.85 -5.04 -6.45
N THR A 29 2.89 -5.50 -7.17
CA THR A 29 2.96 -6.90 -7.63
C THR A 29 3.18 -7.85 -6.45
N GLU A 30 4.01 -7.48 -5.49
CA GLU A 30 4.21 -8.24 -4.25
C GLU A 30 2.94 -8.28 -3.41
N ALA A 31 2.27 -7.14 -3.22
CA ALA A 31 0.99 -7.08 -2.52
C ALA A 31 -0.07 -7.95 -3.21
N ALA A 32 -0.15 -7.92 -4.55
CA ALA A 32 -1.07 -8.77 -5.31
C ALA A 32 -0.77 -10.26 -5.11
N GLN A 33 0.51 -10.67 -5.10
CA GLN A 33 0.89 -12.06 -4.84
C GLN A 33 0.48 -12.52 -3.44
N ILE A 34 0.69 -11.67 -2.43
CA ILE A 34 0.25 -11.93 -1.05
C ILE A 34 -1.27 -12.12 -1.02
N LEU A 35 -2.02 -11.20 -1.62
CA LEU A 35 -3.50 -11.26 -1.62
C LEU A 35 -4.06 -12.50 -2.32
N HIS A 36 -3.40 -12.97 -3.39
CA HIS A 36 -3.82 -14.18 -4.11
C HIS A 36 -3.46 -15.48 -3.37
N SER A 37 -2.41 -15.46 -2.54
CA SER A 37 -1.85 -16.68 -1.93
C SER A 37 -2.24 -16.83 -0.45
N ALA A 38 -2.53 -15.73 0.23
CA ALA A 38 -2.83 -15.72 1.65
C ALA A 38 -4.16 -16.42 1.94
N SER A 39 -4.21 -17.07 3.10
CA SER A 39 -5.41 -17.73 3.63
C SER A 39 -5.60 -17.33 5.10
N ALA A 40 -6.69 -17.82 5.71
CA ALA A 40 -6.94 -17.60 7.14
C ALA A 40 -5.85 -18.20 8.07
N GLN A 41 -4.97 -19.07 7.56
CA GLN A 41 -3.85 -19.65 8.31
C GLN A 41 -2.51 -18.94 8.05
N SER A 42 -2.52 -17.85 7.27
CA SER A 42 -1.32 -17.09 6.93
C SER A 42 -1.01 -16.03 7.98
N LEU A 43 0.28 -15.83 8.27
CA LEU A 43 0.82 -14.60 8.86
C LEU A 43 1.21 -13.65 7.72
N VAL A 44 0.64 -12.46 7.71
CA VAL A 44 0.90 -11.43 6.68
C VAL A 44 1.55 -10.22 7.34
N LEU A 45 2.65 -9.75 6.77
CA LEU A 45 3.35 -8.54 7.19
C LEU A 45 3.29 -7.54 6.04
N MET A 46 2.58 -6.44 6.26
CA MET A 46 2.52 -5.30 5.32
C MET A 46 3.29 -4.14 5.93
N ASP A 47 4.30 -3.64 5.22
CA ASP A 47 5.13 -2.53 5.69
C ASP A 47 5.08 -1.37 4.70
N GLU A 48 4.49 -0.27 5.14
CA GLU A 48 4.50 1.02 4.44
C GLU A 48 3.95 1.01 3.00
N ILE A 49 3.00 0.11 2.73
CA ILE A 49 2.35 -0.06 1.42
C ILE A 49 1.70 1.26 0.95
N GLY A 50 1.95 1.65 -0.31
CA GLY A 50 1.35 2.83 -0.96
C GLY A 50 2.22 4.10 -0.99
N ARG A 51 3.46 4.07 -0.50
CA ARG A 51 4.34 5.27 -0.46
C ARG A 51 4.82 5.77 -1.83
N GLY A 52 4.90 4.89 -2.83
CA GLY A 52 5.44 5.21 -4.15
C GLY A 52 4.50 5.95 -5.11
N THR A 53 3.33 6.40 -4.64
CA THR A 53 2.29 7.04 -5.46
C THR A 53 1.72 8.30 -4.78
N SER A 54 0.66 8.89 -5.34
CA SER A 54 -0.03 10.02 -4.71
C SER A 54 -0.56 9.62 -3.33
N THR A 55 -0.57 10.55 -2.37
CA THR A 55 -0.98 10.25 -0.98
C THR A 55 -2.39 9.65 -0.91
N PHE A 56 -3.32 10.13 -1.73
CA PHE A 56 -4.69 9.63 -1.75
C PHE A 56 -4.80 8.26 -2.42
N ASP A 57 -4.08 8.02 -3.53
CA ASP A 57 -4.06 6.71 -4.17
C ASP A 57 -3.45 5.66 -3.25
N GLY A 58 -2.33 5.99 -2.60
CA GLY A 58 -1.64 5.12 -1.66
C GLY A 58 -2.51 4.79 -0.45
N LEU A 59 -3.18 5.79 0.14
CA LEU A 59 -4.14 5.58 1.23
C LEU A 59 -5.30 4.68 0.81
N ALA A 60 -5.91 4.94 -0.36
CA ALA A 60 -7.04 4.16 -0.85
C ALA A 60 -6.66 2.70 -1.11
N LEU A 61 -5.50 2.46 -1.72
CA LEU A 61 -4.97 1.11 -1.94
C LEU A 61 -4.66 0.41 -0.62
N ALA A 62 -3.98 1.10 0.30
CA ALA A 62 -3.66 0.54 1.61
C ALA A 62 -4.93 0.16 2.41
N ALA A 63 -5.96 1.00 2.37
CA ALA A 63 -7.26 0.72 2.98
C ALA A 63 -7.95 -0.49 2.35
N GLY A 64 -7.97 -0.57 1.01
CA GLY A 64 -8.54 -1.72 0.29
C GLY A 64 -7.81 -3.03 0.57
N ILE A 65 -6.47 -2.99 0.62
CA ILE A 65 -5.63 -4.16 0.96
C ILE A 65 -5.90 -4.60 2.40
N ALA A 66 -5.96 -3.67 3.35
CA ALA A 66 -6.27 -3.97 4.75
C ALA A 66 -7.66 -4.61 4.89
N ALA A 67 -8.69 -4.05 4.22
CA ALA A 67 -10.04 -4.58 4.21
C ALA A 67 -10.09 -5.99 3.60
N GLN A 68 -9.42 -6.24 2.49
CA GLN A 68 -9.36 -7.56 1.86
C GLN A 68 -8.73 -8.61 2.80
N LEU A 69 -7.58 -8.28 3.41
CA LEU A 69 -6.88 -9.18 4.34
C LEU A 69 -7.72 -9.48 5.58
N HIS A 70 -8.45 -8.48 6.09
CA HIS A 70 -9.29 -8.60 7.27
C HIS A 70 -10.61 -9.34 6.99
N ASP A 71 -11.44 -8.85 6.05
CA ASP A 71 -12.82 -9.30 5.87
C ASP A 71 -12.92 -10.59 5.08
N ARG A 72 -12.10 -10.72 4.03
CA ARG A 72 -12.15 -11.82 3.07
C ARG A 72 -11.14 -12.90 3.42
N THR A 73 -9.86 -12.55 3.46
CA THR A 73 -8.78 -13.50 3.71
C THR A 73 -8.76 -13.98 5.16
N LYS A 74 -9.10 -13.10 6.11
CA LYS A 74 -9.08 -13.35 7.56
C LYS A 74 -7.71 -13.84 8.05
N ALA A 75 -6.65 -13.33 7.44
CA ALA A 75 -5.27 -13.67 7.81
C ALA A 75 -4.83 -12.92 9.07
N PHE A 76 -3.94 -13.51 9.86
CA PHE A 76 -3.31 -12.80 10.95
C PHE A 76 -2.31 -11.78 10.37
N THR A 77 -2.67 -10.50 10.43
CA THR A 77 -1.98 -9.44 9.68
C THR A 77 -1.37 -8.40 10.62
N LEU A 78 -0.09 -8.10 10.43
CA LEU A 78 0.57 -6.91 10.97
C LEU A 78 0.69 -5.88 9.84
N PHE A 79 0.13 -4.69 10.05
CA PHE A 79 0.08 -3.64 9.03
C PHE A 79 0.77 -2.40 9.58
N ALA A 80 2.05 -2.22 9.24
CA ALA A 80 2.81 -1.02 9.58
C ALA A 80 2.53 0.08 8.54
N THR A 81 2.13 1.25 9.01
CA THR A 81 1.73 2.35 8.12
C THR A 81 2.02 3.71 8.73
N HIS A 82 2.13 4.71 7.85
CA HIS A 82 2.21 6.12 8.20
C HIS A 82 0.89 6.87 7.93
N TYR A 83 -0.11 6.19 7.38
CA TYR A 83 -1.44 6.75 7.15
C TYR A 83 -2.22 6.77 8.46
N PHE A 84 -2.33 7.95 9.08
CA PHE A 84 -3.11 8.13 10.30
C PHE A 84 -4.59 7.82 10.08
N GLU A 85 -5.09 8.04 8.87
CA GLU A 85 -6.45 7.72 8.46
C GLU A 85 -6.78 6.23 8.63
N LEU A 86 -5.80 5.33 8.44
CA LEU A 86 -5.98 3.89 8.69
C LEU A 86 -6.19 3.54 10.17
N THR A 87 -5.89 4.45 11.10
CA THR A 87 -6.19 4.22 12.52
C THR A 87 -7.68 4.23 12.83
N GLU A 88 -8.52 4.71 11.91
CA GLU A 88 -9.98 4.63 12.05
C GLU A 88 -10.52 3.24 11.64
N PHE A 89 -9.72 2.39 10.98
CA PHE A 89 -10.12 1.06 10.50
C PHE A 89 -10.76 0.18 11.59
N PRO A 90 -10.20 0.08 12.83
CA PRO A 90 -10.82 -0.70 13.91
C PRO A 90 -12.20 -0.21 14.38
N ALA A 91 -12.64 1.01 14.00
CA ALA A 91 -13.94 1.51 14.38
C ALA A 91 -15.09 0.72 13.72
N THR A 92 -14.84 0.16 12.53
CA THR A 92 -15.84 -0.60 11.74
C THR A 92 -15.43 -2.06 11.50
N HIS A 93 -14.16 -2.41 11.69
CA HIS A 93 -13.62 -3.75 11.42
C HIS A 93 -13.31 -4.50 12.72
N HIS A 94 -14.29 -5.28 13.20
CA HIS A 94 -14.15 -6.05 14.43
C HIS A 94 -13.01 -7.09 14.34
N GLY A 95 -12.06 -7.00 15.28
CA GLY A 95 -10.89 -7.87 15.34
C GLY A 95 -9.60 -7.15 14.94
N ALA A 96 -9.70 -6.02 14.23
CA ALA A 96 -8.59 -5.11 14.06
C ALA A 96 -8.32 -4.33 15.35
N VAL A 97 -7.06 -4.07 15.65
CA VAL A 97 -6.62 -3.27 16.80
C VAL A 97 -5.50 -2.33 16.37
N ASN A 98 -5.51 -1.11 16.91
CA ASN A 98 -4.39 -0.20 16.75
C ASN A 98 -3.31 -0.49 17.78
N MET A 99 -2.07 -0.48 17.32
CA MET A 99 -0.87 -0.49 18.15
C MET A 99 0.08 0.58 17.62
N HIS A 100 0.90 1.15 18.49
CA HIS A 100 1.94 2.09 18.11
C HIS A 100 3.21 1.88 18.92
N VAL A 101 4.34 2.30 18.37
CA VAL A 101 5.61 2.38 19.12
C VAL A 101 5.62 3.68 19.90
N SER A 102 5.82 3.58 21.22
CA SER A 102 5.81 4.73 22.11
C SER A 102 7.07 5.59 21.98
N ALA A 103 6.88 6.90 22.10
CA ALA A 103 7.93 7.89 22.19
C ALA A 103 7.55 8.92 23.26
N THR A 104 8.54 9.40 24.01
CA THR A 104 8.35 10.42 25.04
C THR A 104 9.13 11.69 24.70
N GLU A 105 8.54 12.84 25.01
CA GLU A 105 9.18 14.14 24.83
C GLU A 105 9.93 14.52 26.12
N SER A 106 11.22 14.80 26.01
CA SER A 106 12.04 15.33 27.09
C SER A 106 12.49 16.74 26.71
N GLY A 107 11.65 17.73 27.02
CA GLY A 107 11.91 19.14 26.70
C GLY A 107 11.83 19.39 25.18
N ARG A 108 12.98 19.49 24.51
CA ARG A 108 13.07 19.70 23.05
C ARG A 108 13.44 18.44 22.26
N ASP A 109 13.76 17.37 22.98
CA ASP A 109 14.23 16.11 22.42
C ASP A 109 13.16 15.03 22.51
N ILE A 110 13.23 14.05 21.60
CA ILE A 110 12.38 12.87 21.57
C ILE A 110 13.19 11.65 21.95
N VAL A 111 12.64 10.81 22.81
CA VAL A 111 13.21 9.51 23.19
C VAL A 111 12.26 8.42 22.71
N PHE A 112 12.74 7.58 21.80
CA PHE A 112 12.01 6.40 21.32
C PHE A 112 12.14 5.30 22.37
N LEU A 113 11.02 4.90 22.96
CA LEU A 113 10.97 3.90 24.02
C LEU A 113 11.01 2.47 23.46
N HIS A 114 10.82 2.31 22.15
CA HIS A 114 10.77 1.01 21.43
C HIS A 114 9.77 0.02 22.04
N GLU A 115 8.78 0.53 22.76
CA GLU A 115 7.76 -0.26 23.43
C GLU A 115 6.43 -0.13 22.69
N MET A 116 5.84 -1.27 22.35
CA MET A 116 4.53 -1.34 21.70
C MET A 116 3.42 -1.07 22.71
N GLN A 117 2.58 -0.08 22.42
CA GLN A 117 1.46 0.32 23.24
C GLN A 117 0.14 0.17 22.47
N PRO A 118 -0.96 -0.21 23.14
CA PRO A 118 -2.28 -0.25 22.52
C PRO A 118 -2.78 1.15 22.17
N GLY A 119 -3.61 1.21 21.13
CA GLY A 119 -4.20 2.45 20.63
C GLY A 119 -3.41 3.07 19.48
N PRO A 120 -4.02 4.06 18.79
CA PRO A 120 -3.39 4.73 17.67
C PRO A 120 -2.24 5.63 18.12
N ALA A 121 -1.30 5.90 17.22
CA ALA A 121 -0.31 6.94 17.44
C ALA A 121 -1.02 8.31 17.55
N SER A 122 -0.62 9.12 18.53
CA SER A 122 -1.26 10.43 18.77
C SER A 122 -0.75 11.54 17.87
N LYS A 123 0.48 11.43 17.36
CA LYS A 123 1.16 12.47 16.55
C LYS A 123 2.23 11.87 15.65
N SER A 124 2.55 12.58 14.56
CA SER A 124 3.77 12.35 13.78
C SER A 124 4.95 13.08 14.42
N TYR A 125 6.11 12.43 14.44
CA TYR A 125 7.34 12.98 15.02
C TYR A 125 8.37 13.41 13.98
N GLY A 126 7.98 13.54 12.70
CA GLY A 126 8.91 13.83 11.61
C GLY A 126 9.75 15.10 11.81
N ILE A 127 9.14 16.18 12.32
CA ILE A 127 9.85 17.44 12.60
C ILE A 127 10.82 17.30 13.79
N GLN A 128 10.45 16.52 14.80
CA GLN A 128 11.29 16.22 15.96
C GLN A 128 12.49 15.35 15.56
N VAL A 129 12.28 14.36 14.70
CA VAL A 129 13.34 13.52 14.11
C VAL A 129 14.29 14.36 13.27
N ALA A 130 13.78 15.27 12.44
CA ALA A 130 14.61 16.19 11.66
C ALA A 130 15.52 17.07 12.55
N ARG A 131 15.00 17.54 13.69
CA ARG A 131 15.79 18.27 14.69
C ARG A 131 16.88 17.40 15.30
N LEU A 132 16.55 16.16 15.69
CA LEU A 132 17.51 15.21 16.25
C LEU A 132 18.63 14.87 15.24
N ALA A 133 18.30 14.82 13.95
CA ALA A 133 19.26 14.64 12.85
C ALA A 133 20.17 15.87 12.61
N GLY A 134 20.00 16.96 13.38
CA GLY A 134 20.83 18.16 13.29
C GLY A 134 20.39 19.15 12.20
N MET A 135 19.15 19.07 11.72
CA MET A 135 18.64 20.03 10.74
C MET A 135 18.69 21.46 11.28
N PRO A 136 19.04 22.47 10.46
CA PRO A 136 19.13 23.85 10.90
C PRO A 136 17.82 24.34 11.53
N ALA A 137 17.92 25.04 12.66
CA ALA A 137 16.75 25.51 13.40
C ALA A 137 15.78 26.33 12.53
N ALA A 138 16.30 27.12 11.60
CA ALA A 138 15.49 27.89 10.66
C ALA A 138 14.59 26.99 9.77
N VAL A 139 15.13 25.87 9.29
CA VAL A 139 14.38 24.89 8.46
C VAL A 139 13.31 24.21 9.30
N VAL A 140 13.68 23.73 10.50
CA VAL A 140 12.74 23.06 11.42
C VAL A 140 11.59 23.98 11.84
N ASN A 141 11.89 25.27 12.09
CA ASN A 141 10.89 26.27 12.45
C ASN A 141 9.95 26.57 11.28
N HIS A 142 10.49 26.70 10.06
CA HIS A 142 9.66 26.86 8.86
C HIS A 142 8.76 25.64 8.65
N ALA A 143 9.32 24.42 8.70
CA ALA A 143 8.56 23.19 8.52
C ALA A 143 7.41 23.08 9.53
N ARG A 144 7.61 23.54 10.77
CA ARG A 144 6.55 23.59 11.79
C ARG A 144 5.43 24.54 11.41
N GLN A 145 5.76 25.76 10.99
CA GLN A 145 4.76 26.73 10.54
C GLN A 145 3.96 26.22 9.33
N ALA A 146 4.64 25.56 8.40
CA ALA A 146 4.00 24.95 7.24
C ALA A 146 3.06 23.79 7.64
N LEU A 147 3.49 22.92 8.56
CA LEU A 147 2.66 21.83 9.08
C LEU A 147 1.40 22.36 9.77
N ASP A 148 1.55 23.35 10.66
CA ASP A 148 0.42 23.96 11.38
C ASP A 148 -0.62 24.54 10.39
N ALA A 149 -0.17 25.13 9.28
CA ALA A 149 -1.04 25.65 8.24
C ALA A 149 -1.75 24.55 7.43
N LEU A 150 -1.04 23.45 7.11
CA LEU A 150 -1.61 22.31 6.39
C LEU A 150 -2.65 21.56 7.23
N GLU A 151 -2.39 21.32 8.51
CA GLU A 151 -3.34 20.67 9.42
C GLU A 151 -4.63 21.49 9.59
N ALA A 152 -4.50 22.82 9.66
CA ALA A 152 -5.64 23.73 9.72
C ALA A 152 -6.51 23.68 8.45
N GLN A 153 -5.90 23.50 7.28
CA GLN A 153 -6.62 23.33 6.00
C GLN A 153 -7.27 21.95 5.91
N GLN A 154 -6.56 20.89 6.29
CA GLN A 154 -7.01 19.51 6.14
C GLN A 154 -8.24 19.19 7.02
N THR A 155 -8.33 19.80 8.21
CA THR A 155 -9.49 19.69 9.09
C THR A 155 -10.80 20.15 8.42
N GLN A 156 -10.72 21.05 7.44
CA GLN A 156 -11.90 21.54 6.70
C GLN A 156 -12.33 20.59 5.57
N THR A 157 -11.42 19.79 5.02
CA THR A 157 -11.66 18.90 3.87
C THR A 157 -12.04 17.47 4.28
N ARG A 158 -11.61 17.02 5.47
CA ARG A 158 -11.75 15.62 5.93
C ARG A 158 -13.20 15.14 6.14
N ALA A 159 -14.20 16.04 6.11
CA ALA A 159 -15.60 15.71 6.36
C ALA A 159 -16.31 14.92 5.24
N GLN A 160 -15.66 14.60 4.10
CA GLN A 160 -16.37 14.18 2.88
C GLN A 160 -16.04 12.78 2.33
N VAL A 161 -15.04 12.06 2.85
CA VAL A 161 -14.63 10.76 2.26
C VAL A 161 -14.73 9.64 3.30
N ASP A 162 -15.64 8.68 3.07
CA ASP A 162 -15.72 7.44 3.84
C ASP A 162 -14.73 6.41 3.25
N LEU A 163 -13.53 6.34 3.85
CA LEU A 163 -12.43 5.47 3.40
C LEU A 163 -12.71 3.98 3.59
N PHE A 164 -13.66 3.63 4.43
CA PHE A 164 -13.95 2.26 4.85
C PHE A 164 -15.35 1.81 4.45
N ALA A 165 -16.00 2.56 3.55
CA ALA A 165 -17.21 2.12 2.91
C ALA A 165 -16.98 0.75 2.25
N PRO A 166 -17.98 -0.17 2.27
CA PRO A 166 -17.86 -1.45 1.60
C PRO A 166 -17.44 -1.23 0.14
N PRO A 167 -16.47 -2.02 -0.38
CA PRO A 167 -16.10 -1.90 -1.78
C PRO A 167 -17.34 -2.09 -2.64
N PRO A 168 -17.49 -1.33 -3.75
CA PRO A 168 -18.58 -1.55 -4.67
C PRO A 168 -18.61 -3.02 -5.08
N ALA A 169 -19.82 -3.59 -5.21
CA ALA A 169 -19.97 -4.97 -5.63
C ALA A 169 -19.16 -5.15 -6.92
N THR A 170 -18.17 -6.04 -6.85
CA THR A 170 -17.31 -6.34 -7.99
C THR A 170 -18.21 -6.72 -9.15
N GLU A 171 -18.14 -5.99 -10.26
CA GLU A 171 -18.67 -6.51 -11.51
C GLU A 171 -18.05 -7.90 -11.66
N ALA A 172 -18.88 -8.93 -11.74
CA ALA A 172 -18.39 -10.30 -11.89
C ALA A 172 -17.34 -10.28 -13.01
N PRO A 173 -16.16 -10.91 -12.82
CA PRO A 173 -15.13 -10.89 -13.85
C PRO A 173 -15.80 -11.22 -15.17
N GLU A 174 -15.76 -10.29 -16.13
CA GLU A 174 -16.34 -10.56 -17.43
C GLU A 174 -15.68 -11.84 -17.93
N VAL A 175 -16.49 -12.90 -18.06
CA VAL A 175 -15.99 -14.21 -18.43
C VAL A 175 -15.22 -14.02 -19.72
N SER A 176 -13.91 -14.24 -19.67
CA SER A 176 -13.05 -13.94 -20.82
C SER A 176 -13.52 -14.72 -22.04
N ALA A 177 -13.22 -14.21 -23.24
CA ALA A 177 -13.59 -14.92 -24.46
C ALA A 177 -12.97 -16.33 -24.50
N VAL A 178 -11.79 -16.49 -23.87
CA VAL A 178 -11.12 -17.77 -23.67
C VAL A 178 -11.89 -18.70 -22.72
N GLU A 179 -12.29 -18.23 -21.55
CA GLU A 179 -13.04 -19.04 -20.57
C GLU A 179 -14.40 -19.48 -21.12
N SER A 180 -15.10 -18.58 -21.81
CA SER A 180 -16.37 -18.89 -22.47
C SER A 180 -16.20 -19.96 -23.57
N ALA A 181 -15.16 -19.83 -24.40
CA ALA A 181 -14.87 -20.79 -25.45
C ALA A 181 -14.44 -22.15 -24.88
N LEU A 182 -13.67 -22.16 -23.78
CA LEU A 182 -13.22 -23.37 -23.12
C LEU A 182 -14.37 -24.14 -22.47
N ALA A 183 -15.30 -23.43 -21.81
CA ALA A 183 -16.48 -24.04 -21.17
C ALA A 183 -17.45 -24.69 -22.18
N ALA A 184 -17.41 -24.28 -23.45
CA ALA A 184 -18.24 -24.84 -24.51
C ALA A 184 -17.64 -26.10 -25.17
N LEU A 185 -16.40 -26.47 -24.83
CA LEU A 185 -15.74 -27.66 -25.38
C LEU A 185 -16.14 -28.91 -24.59
N ASP A 186 -16.47 -29.97 -25.32
CA ASP A 186 -16.65 -31.32 -24.78
C ASP A 186 -15.54 -32.22 -25.33
N PRO A 187 -14.45 -32.46 -24.56
CA PRO A 187 -13.32 -33.26 -25.01
C PRO A 187 -13.68 -34.69 -25.41
N ASP A 188 -14.73 -35.26 -24.82
CA ASP A 188 -15.14 -36.65 -25.04
C ASP A 188 -15.95 -36.82 -26.34
N ALA A 189 -16.51 -35.72 -26.86
CA ALA A 189 -17.28 -35.70 -28.11
C ALA A 189 -16.47 -35.19 -29.32
N MET A 190 -15.19 -34.84 -29.15
CA MET A 190 -14.36 -34.26 -30.20
C MET A 190 -13.40 -35.28 -30.84
N SER A 191 -13.21 -35.17 -32.15
CA SER A 191 -12.12 -35.88 -32.82
C SER A 191 -10.76 -35.23 -32.48
N PRO A 192 -9.64 -35.96 -32.60
CA PRO A 192 -8.31 -35.42 -32.34
C PRO A 192 -7.97 -34.16 -33.17
N ARG A 193 -8.54 -34.04 -34.37
CA ARG A 193 -8.34 -32.87 -35.24
C ARG A 193 -9.13 -31.67 -34.75
N GLU A 194 -10.40 -31.86 -34.38
CA GLU A 194 -11.24 -30.80 -33.84
C GLU A 194 -10.70 -30.29 -32.50
N ALA A 195 -10.19 -31.18 -31.65
CA ALA A 195 -9.53 -30.80 -30.40
C ALA A 195 -8.30 -29.92 -30.66
N LEU A 196 -7.47 -30.27 -31.65
CA LEU A 196 -6.31 -29.47 -32.03
C LEU A 196 -6.71 -28.09 -32.58
N ASP A 197 -7.74 -28.03 -33.42
CA ASP A 197 -8.25 -26.77 -33.98
C ASP A 197 -8.85 -25.87 -32.89
N ALA A 198 -9.51 -26.46 -31.88
CA ALA A 198 -10.00 -25.73 -30.71
C ALA A 198 -8.84 -25.13 -29.88
N LEU A 199 -7.75 -25.87 -29.67
CA LEU A 199 -6.56 -25.35 -28.99
C LEU A 199 -5.95 -24.14 -29.73
N TYR A 200 -5.86 -24.19 -31.07
CA TYR A 200 -5.41 -23.03 -31.86
C TYR A 200 -6.36 -21.84 -31.74
N THR A 201 -7.66 -22.09 -31.66
CA THR A 201 -8.68 -21.06 -31.47
C THR A 201 -8.55 -20.39 -30.10
N LEU A 202 -8.41 -21.18 -29.03
CA LEU A 202 -8.16 -20.67 -27.67
C LEU A 202 -6.86 -19.86 -27.60
N ARG A 203 -5.80 -20.30 -28.26
CA ARG A 203 -4.52 -19.56 -28.31
C ARG A 203 -4.68 -18.20 -29.01
N LYS A 204 -5.50 -18.11 -30.06
CA LYS A 204 -5.79 -16.84 -30.75
C LYS A 204 -6.63 -15.90 -29.88
N LEU A 205 -7.61 -16.43 -29.14
CA LEU A 205 -8.43 -15.65 -28.21
C LEU A 205 -7.57 -15.09 -27.06
N ASN A 206 -6.71 -15.92 -26.46
CA ASN A 206 -5.81 -15.49 -25.38
C ASN A 206 -4.78 -14.44 -25.84
N ALA A 207 -4.40 -14.44 -27.12
CA ALA A 207 -3.53 -13.40 -27.69
C ALA A 207 -4.26 -12.06 -27.92
N ARG A 208 -5.58 -12.08 -28.09
CA ARG A 208 -6.41 -10.88 -28.25
C ARG A 208 -6.79 -10.25 -26.92
N ASP A 209 -7.07 -11.07 -25.91
CA ASP A 209 -7.42 -10.59 -24.55
C ASP A 209 -6.21 -9.98 -23.81
N ARG A 210 -4.98 -10.14 -24.33
CA ARG A 210 -3.73 -9.57 -23.79
C ARG A 210 -3.32 -8.22 -24.40
N HIS A 211 -4.12 -7.66 -25.32
CA HIS A 211 -3.91 -6.35 -25.95
C HIS A 211 -5.04 -5.40 -25.61
#